data_AF-A0A1F3TRS5-F1
#
_entry.id   AF-A0A1F3TRS5-F1
#
_cell.length_a   1.000
_cell.length_b   1.000
_cell.length_c   1.000
_cell.angle_alpha   90.00
_cell.angle_beta   90.00
_cell.angle_gamma   90.00
#
_symmetry.space_group_name_H-M   'P 1'
#
loop_
_entity.id
_entity.type
_entity.pdbx_description
1 polymer ?
#
loop_
_entity_poly.entity_id
_entity_poly.type
_entity_poly.pdbx_seq_one_letter_code
_entity_poly.pdbx_strand_id
1 'polypeptide(L)'
;MLQSIFIILTLISIQGFAATRLQFFFGDQNAIALLTPTDSYGNSDSDSSDLYKMMNVPEQDSMLGKGKSIMSSARDFNLVCSQYKGQCQVVLAKSANVQIRSAKKSMSYSVSGESATQLVKLFQLNDLGEVKFEATDRLFRIYGNAKEFIFEAGQY
;
A
#
# COMPACT_ATOMS: atom_id res chain seq x y z
N MET A 1 5.39 -4.43 -57.55
CA MET A 1 4.22 -4.06 -56.73
C MET A 1 3.69 -5.33 -56.07
N LEU A 2 3.74 -5.42 -54.75
CA LEU A 2 2.88 -6.22 -53.84
C LEU A 2 3.54 -6.12 -52.45
N GLN A 3 3.35 -4.99 -51.75
CA GLN A 3 2.37 -4.81 -50.67
C GLN A 3 2.73 -5.60 -49.41
N SER A 4 3.43 -4.89 -48.52
CA SER A 4 3.81 -5.26 -47.17
C SER A 4 2.61 -5.70 -46.32
N ILE A 5 2.73 -6.83 -45.64
CA ILE A 5 1.84 -7.19 -44.52
C ILE A 5 2.67 -7.01 -43.24
N PHE A 6 2.51 -5.84 -42.64
CA PHE A 6 3.00 -5.51 -41.30
C PHE A 6 1.97 -6.09 -40.31
N ILE A 7 2.29 -7.22 -39.67
CA ILE A 7 1.47 -7.80 -38.61
C ILE A 7 1.68 -6.95 -37.36
N ILE A 8 0.69 -6.12 -37.04
CA ILE A 8 0.61 -5.38 -35.79
C ILE A 8 0.28 -6.40 -34.69
N LEU A 9 1.33 -6.90 -34.02
CA LEU A 9 1.20 -7.63 -32.75
C LEU A 9 0.71 -6.61 -31.71
N THR A 10 -0.60 -6.58 -31.47
CA THR A 10 -1.17 -5.85 -30.35
C THR A 10 -0.76 -6.55 -29.06
N LEU A 11 0.22 -5.96 -28.36
CA LEU A 11 0.52 -6.24 -26.96
C LEU A 11 -0.73 -5.92 -26.14
N ILE A 12 -1.60 -6.90 -25.96
CA ILE A 12 -2.63 -6.88 -24.93
C ILE A 12 -1.86 -7.05 -23.61
N SER A 13 -1.48 -5.94 -22.99
CA SER A 13 -0.98 -5.95 -21.63
C SER A 13 -2.09 -6.49 -20.74
N ILE A 14 -1.86 -7.66 -20.17
CA ILE A 14 -2.70 -8.22 -19.11
C ILE A 14 -2.58 -7.24 -17.94
N GLN A 15 -3.55 -6.34 -17.82
CA GLN A 15 -3.67 -5.47 -16.66
C GLN A 15 -4.06 -6.38 -15.50
N GLY A 16 -3.09 -6.80 -14.70
CA GLY A 16 -3.38 -7.34 -13.38
C GLY A 16 -4.18 -6.29 -12.64
N PHE A 17 -5.37 -6.64 -12.18
CA PHE A 17 -6.12 -5.74 -11.31
C PHE A 17 -5.52 -5.93 -9.92
N ALA A 18 -5.38 -4.90 -9.10
CA ALA A 18 -5.11 -5.12 -7.68
C ALA A 18 -6.44 -5.23 -6.93
N ALA A 19 -6.41 -5.86 -5.75
CA ALA A 19 -7.59 -5.96 -4.90
C ALA A 19 -7.36 -5.30 -3.54
N THR A 20 -7.40 -3.96 -3.50
CA THR A 20 -7.51 -3.22 -2.25
C THR A 20 -8.89 -3.45 -1.62
N ARG A 21 -8.90 -3.91 -0.36
CA ARG A 21 -10.14 -4.07 0.43
C ARG A 21 -10.10 -3.19 1.67
N LEU A 22 -11.20 -2.49 1.94
CA LEU A 22 -11.34 -1.68 3.14
C LEU A 22 -12.31 -2.29 4.15
N GLN A 23 -11.98 -2.18 5.43
CA GLN A 23 -12.87 -2.50 6.53
C GLN A 23 -12.91 -1.33 7.52
N PHE A 24 -14.12 -0.88 7.86
CA PHE A 24 -14.35 0.23 8.80
C PHE A 24 -15.03 -0.30 10.06
N PHE A 25 -14.58 0.18 11.21
CA PHE A 25 -15.17 -0.17 12.50
C PHE A 25 -16.11 0.92 12.99
N PHE A 26 -16.99 0.57 13.93
CA PHE A 26 -18.05 1.45 14.43
C PHE A 26 -17.52 2.84 14.82
N GLY A 27 -18.21 3.88 14.35
CA GLY A 27 -17.90 5.28 14.67
C GLY A 27 -16.59 5.82 14.09
N ASP A 28 -16.10 5.23 12.99
CA ASP A 28 -14.86 5.64 12.29
C ASP A 28 -13.64 5.74 13.23
N GLN A 29 -13.61 4.88 14.25
CA GLN A 29 -12.51 4.86 15.24
C GLN A 29 -11.28 4.14 14.71
N ASN A 30 -11.50 3.12 13.86
CA ASN A 30 -10.44 2.36 13.22
C ASN A 30 -10.84 2.01 11.80
N ALA A 31 -9.85 1.85 10.93
CA ALA A 31 -10.02 1.33 9.59
C ALA A 31 -8.85 0.42 9.20
N ILE A 32 -9.11 -0.53 8.32
CA ILE A 32 -8.10 -1.43 7.76
C ILE A 32 -8.15 -1.31 6.24
N ALA A 33 -6.98 -1.16 5.61
CA ALA A 33 -6.78 -1.40 4.19
C ALA A 33 -5.96 -2.68 3.99
N LEU A 34 -6.41 -3.57 3.12
CA LEU A 34 -5.77 -4.85 2.84
C LEU A 34 -5.39 -4.94 1.36
N LEU A 35 -4.14 -5.34 1.10
CA LEU A 35 -3.66 -5.82 -0.19
C LEU A 35 -3.51 -7.33 -0.12
N THR A 36 -4.23 -8.04 -0.99
CA THR A 36 -4.24 -9.50 -1.07
C THR A 36 -3.32 -10.03 -2.17
N PRO A 37 -2.84 -11.28 -2.10
CA PRO A 37 -1.97 -11.87 -3.15
C PRO A 37 -2.73 -12.22 -4.44
N THR A 38 -4.04 -11.97 -4.47
CA THR A 38 -4.88 -12.22 -5.62
C THR A 38 -5.75 -11.02 -5.92
N ASP A 39 -6.00 -10.78 -7.20
CA ASP A 39 -6.86 -9.73 -7.70
C ASP A 39 -8.36 -10.04 -7.51
N SER A 40 -9.23 -9.14 -8.00
CA SER A 40 -10.68 -9.33 -7.96
C SER A 40 -11.20 -10.49 -8.82
N TYR A 41 -10.37 -11.04 -9.70
CA TYR A 41 -10.65 -12.16 -10.60
C TYR A 41 -10.00 -13.48 -10.13
N GLY A 42 -9.20 -13.45 -9.06
CA GLY A 42 -8.48 -14.60 -8.52
C GLY A 42 -7.10 -14.86 -9.15
N ASN A 43 -6.60 -13.97 -10.01
CA ASN A 43 -5.24 -14.06 -10.54
C ASN A 43 -4.22 -13.60 -9.50
N SER A 44 -2.99 -14.09 -9.59
CA SER A 44 -1.90 -13.63 -8.72
C SER A 44 -1.62 -12.13 -8.90
N ASP A 45 -1.44 -11.44 -7.79
CA ASP A 45 -1.08 -10.01 -7.69
C ASP A 45 0.26 -9.88 -6.95
N SER A 46 1.16 -9.02 -7.44
CA SER A 46 2.49 -8.80 -6.85
C SER A 46 2.56 -7.62 -5.90
N ASP A 47 1.53 -6.77 -5.83
CA ASP A 47 1.54 -5.49 -5.11
C ASP A 47 1.95 -5.64 -3.63
N SER A 48 1.39 -6.65 -2.94
CA SER A 48 1.74 -6.93 -1.54
C SER A 48 3.20 -7.38 -1.38
N SER A 49 3.71 -8.16 -2.34
CA SER A 49 5.10 -8.63 -2.34
C SER A 49 6.08 -7.50 -2.64
N ASP A 50 5.68 -6.55 -3.47
CA ASP A 50 6.51 -5.41 -3.85
C ASP A 50 6.57 -4.40 -2.70
N LEU A 51 5.45 -4.12 -2.04
CA LEU A 51 5.43 -3.33 -0.80
C LEU A 51 6.30 -3.97 0.29
N TYR A 52 6.24 -5.30 0.46
CA TYR A 52 7.09 -6.03 1.41
C TYR A 52 8.60 -5.83 1.15
N LYS A 53 9.02 -5.86 -0.12
CA LYS A 53 10.41 -5.65 -0.51
C LYS A 53 10.85 -4.20 -0.24
N MET A 54 9.95 -3.23 -0.47
CA MET A 54 10.21 -1.81 -0.20
C MET A 54 10.37 -1.50 1.29
N MET A 55 9.84 -2.32 2.21
CA MET A 55 10.01 -2.09 3.65
C MET A 55 11.46 -2.39 4.08
N ASN A 56 12.16 -1.36 4.56
CA ASN A 56 13.53 -1.41 5.08
C ASN A 56 13.53 -1.59 6.61
N VAL A 57 12.89 -2.65 7.07
CA VAL A 57 12.84 -3.06 8.49
C VAL A 57 13.13 -4.55 8.59
N PRO A 58 13.71 -5.02 9.72
CA PRO A 58 13.95 -6.44 9.92
C PRO A 58 12.65 -7.23 9.93
N GLU A 59 12.73 -8.49 9.50
CA GLU A 59 11.63 -9.43 9.65
C GLU A 59 11.43 -9.78 11.13
N GLN A 60 10.17 -9.99 11.51
CA GLN A 60 9.74 -10.33 12.85
C GLN A 60 8.72 -11.46 12.79
N ASP A 61 8.74 -12.33 13.80
CA ASP A 61 7.70 -13.35 13.97
C ASP A 61 6.41 -12.70 14.51
N SER A 62 5.27 -13.12 13.98
CA SER A 62 3.94 -12.67 14.41
C SER A 62 2.94 -13.83 14.42
N MET A 63 1.73 -13.60 14.96
CA MET A 63 0.64 -14.58 14.89
C MET A 63 0.26 -14.96 13.45
N LEU A 64 0.60 -14.13 12.45
CA LEU A 64 0.34 -14.38 11.03
C LEU A 64 1.55 -14.99 10.31
N GLY A 65 2.60 -15.37 11.04
CA GLY A 65 3.88 -15.85 10.51
C GLY A 65 4.92 -14.72 10.42
N LYS A 66 6.04 -15.02 9.75
CA LYS A 66 7.11 -14.03 9.52
C LYS A 66 6.62 -12.89 8.65
N GLY A 67 6.96 -11.68 9.05
CA GLY A 67 6.57 -10.47 8.34
C GLY A 67 7.39 -9.26 8.73
N LYS A 68 7.06 -8.12 8.13
CA LYS A 68 7.62 -6.81 8.44
C LYS A 68 6.52 -5.91 8.97
N SER A 69 6.86 -5.04 9.90
CA SER A 69 5.93 -4.06 10.47
C SER A 69 6.56 -2.70 10.58
N ILE A 70 5.80 -1.67 10.21
CA ILE A 70 6.12 -0.26 10.39
C ILE A 70 4.98 0.37 11.16
N MET A 71 5.30 0.93 12.32
CA MET A 71 4.33 1.60 13.18
C MET A 71 4.82 3.03 13.44
N SER A 72 3.90 3.98 13.32
CA SER A 72 4.13 5.37 13.74
C SER A 72 4.34 5.47 15.25
N SER A 73 5.08 6.48 15.70
CA SER A 73 5.33 6.74 17.13
C SER A 73 4.03 6.98 17.90
N ALA A 74 3.02 7.60 17.26
CA ALA A 74 1.69 7.83 17.84
C ALA A 74 0.76 6.61 17.79
N ARG A 75 1.18 5.51 17.13
CA ARG A 75 0.42 4.27 16.95
C ARG A 75 -0.93 4.43 16.24
N ASP A 76 -1.08 5.51 15.48
CA ASP A 76 -2.26 5.81 14.66
C ASP A 76 -2.14 5.30 13.22
N PHE A 77 -0.91 4.96 12.80
CA PHE A 77 -0.59 4.22 11.59
C PHE A 77 0.22 2.95 11.91
N ASN A 78 -0.22 1.80 11.40
CA ASN A 78 0.49 0.53 11.45
C ASN A 78 0.37 -0.24 10.12
N LEU A 79 1.48 -0.37 9.39
CA LEU A 79 1.62 -1.22 8.20
C LEU A 79 2.24 -2.57 8.61
N VAL A 80 1.61 -3.67 8.23
CA VAL A 80 2.12 -5.02 8.44
C VAL A 80 2.04 -5.79 7.13
N CYS A 81 3.15 -6.40 6.71
CA CYS A 81 3.19 -7.27 5.54
C CYS A 81 3.71 -8.67 5.93
N SER A 82 3.00 -9.72 5.52
CA SER A 82 3.38 -11.11 5.72
C SER A 82 3.78 -11.73 4.39
N GLN A 83 5.02 -12.22 4.31
CA GLN A 83 5.51 -12.92 3.12
C GLN A 83 4.80 -14.26 2.93
N TYR A 84 4.56 -15.00 4.03
CA TYR A 84 3.95 -16.32 3.96
C TYR A 84 2.48 -16.29 3.50
N LYS A 85 1.75 -15.25 3.88
CA LYS A 85 0.37 -15.03 3.45
C LYS A 85 0.24 -14.21 2.17
N GLY A 86 1.35 -13.64 1.68
CA GLY A 86 1.35 -12.76 0.51
C GLY A 86 0.44 -11.55 0.67
N GLN A 87 0.29 -11.01 1.89
CA GLN A 87 -0.67 -9.94 2.17
C GLN A 87 -0.02 -8.78 2.93
N CYS A 88 -0.50 -7.57 2.68
CA CYS A 88 -0.16 -6.37 3.44
C CYS A 88 -1.43 -5.74 3.98
N GLN A 89 -1.38 -5.24 5.22
CA GLN A 89 -2.47 -4.52 5.85
C GLN A 89 -1.98 -3.21 6.44
N VAL A 90 -2.76 -2.14 6.29
CA VAL A 90 -2.58 -0.89 7.03
C VAL A 90 -3.76 -0.75 7.98
N VAL A 91 -3.47 -0.62 9.26
CA VAL A 91 -4.44 -0.30 10.30
C VAL A 91 -4.26 1.17 10.66
N LEU A 92 -5.35 1.94 10.57
CA LEU A 92 -5.41 3.30 11.07
C LEU A 92 -6.30 3.38 12.30
N ALA A 93 -5.82 4.06 13.33
CA ALA A 93 -6.60 4.45 14.49
C ALA A 93 -6.85 5.97 14.45
N LYS A 94 -8.05 6.40 14.84
CA LYS A 94 -8.47 7.80 14.76
C LYS A 94 -7.51 8.72 15.54
N SER A 95 -6.97 9.72 14.87
CA SER A 95 -6.07 10.74 15.43
C SER A 95 -6.17 12.05 14.64
N ALA A 96 -5.36 13.06 14.98
CA ALA A 96 -5.25 14.29 14.20
C ALA A 96 -4.62 14.09 12.81
N ASN A 97 -3.85 13.01 12.62
CA ASN A 97 -3.14 12.69 11.39
C ASN A 97 -3.94 11.76 10.46
N VAL A 98 -5.06 11.22 10.97
CA VAL A 98 -5.86 10.19 10.31
C VAL A 98 -7.21 10.75 9.89
N GLN A 99 -7.59 10.53 8.64
CA GLN A 99 -8.95 10.74 8.17
C GLN A 99 -9.56 9.40 7.80
N ILE A 100 -10.64 9.02 8.49
CA ILE A 100 -11.47 7.87 8.14
C ILE A 100 -12.83 8.41 7.70
N ARG A 101 -13.27 8.03 6.51
CA ARG A 101 -14.56 8.45 5.93
C ARG A 101 -15.27 7.21 5.42
N SER A 102 -15.90 6.45 6.31
CA SER A 102 -16.57 5.19 5.94
C SER A 102 -17.66 5.39 4.87
N ALA A 103 -18.44 6.46 4.95
CA ALA A 103 -19.44 6.83 3.96
C ALA A 103 -18.87 7.05 2.55
N LYS A 104 -17.59 7.45 2.44
CA LYS A 104 -16.87 7.62 1.18
C LYS A 104 -15.94 6.45 0.86
N LYS A 105 -15.96 5.39 1.67
CA LYS A 105 -15.03 4.26 1.61
C LYS A 105 -13.57 4.71 1.42
N SER A 106 -13.11 5.66 2.22
CA SER A 106 -11.74 6.17 2.12
C SER A 106 -11.08 6.33 3.48
N MET A 107 -9.76 6.16 3.50
CA MET A 107 -8.93 6.39 4.67
C MET A 107 -7.59 6.99 4.27
N SER A 108 -7.05 7.90 5.08
CA SER A 108 -5.72 8.44 4.86
C SER A 108 -5.01 8.72 6.17
N TYR A 109 -3.68 8.71 6.10
CA TYR A 109 -2.78 9.12 7.16
C TYR A 109 -1.75 10.07 6.57
N SER A 110 -1.52 11.21 7.23
CA SER A 110 -0.52 12.17 6.79
C SER A 110 0.20 12.78 7.99
N VAL A 111 1.53 12.84 7.89
CA VAL A 111 2.39 13.53 8.85
C VAL A 111 3.46 14.32 8.13
N SER A 112 3.99 15.33 8.80
CA SER A 112 5.06 16.19 8.30
C SER A 112 6.25 16.25 9.26
N GLY A 113 7.38 16.79 8.79
CA GLY A 113 8.54 17.09 9.62
C GLY A 113 9.27 15.86 10.12
N GLU A 114 9.62 15.83 11.41
CA GLU A 114 10.42 14.76 11.98
C GLU A 114 9.72 13.40 11.92
N SER A 115 8.41 13.35 12.20
CA SER A 115 7.63 12.10 12.12
C SER A 115 7.60 11.53 10.70
N ALA A 116 7.50 12.39 9.68
CA ALA A 116 7.60 11.97 8.29
C ALA A 116 9.00 11.41 7.96
N THR A 117 10.04 12.12 8.39
CA THR A 117 11.44 11.70 8.17
C THR A 117 11.74 10.35 8.83
N GLN A 118 11.21 10.10 10.03
CA GLN A 118 11.36 8.83 10.73
C GLN A 118 10.66 7.69 9.97
N LEU A 119 9.44 7.91 9.47
CA LEU A 119 8.71 6.90 8.69
C LEU A 119 9.38 6.59 7.34
N VAL A 120 9.81 7.62 6.62
CA VAL A 120 10.45 7.48 5.29
C VAL A 120 11.70 6.61 5.37
N LYS A 121 12.50 6.72 6.44
CA LYS A 121 13.70 5.90 6.65
C LYS A 121 13.42 4.39 6.81
N LEU A 122 12.18 4.01 7.09
CA LEU A 122 11.75 2.63 7.23
C LEU A 122 11.40 1.97 5.88
N PHE A 123 11.58 2.71 4.77
CA PHE A 123 11.40 2.22 3.41
C PHE A 123 12.70 2.35 2.61
N GLN A 124 12.79 1.57 1.53
CA GLN A 124 13.76 1.79 0.46
C GLN A 124 13.33 3.02 -0.33
N LEU A 125 14.28 3.92 -0.59
CA LEU A 125 14.06 5.15 -1.34
C LEU A 125 14.42 4.93 -2.80
N ASN A 126 13.72 5.63 -3.70
CA ASN A 126 14.09 5.71 -5.10
C ASN A 126 15.29 6.66 -5.31
N ASP A 127 15.73 6.83 -6.56
CA ASP A 127 16.85 7.71 -6.93
C ASP A 127 16.62 9.20 -6.59
N LEU A 128 15.38 9.60 -6.32
CA LEU A 128 15.00 10.95 -5.90
C LEU A 128 14.97 11.10 -4.36
N GLY A 129 15.28 10.04 -3.62
CA GLY A 129 15.21 10.05 -2.16
C GLY A 129 13.78 10.00 -1.62
N GLU A 130 12.83 9.48 -2.40
CA GLU A 130 11.41 9.40 -2.06
C GLU A 130 10.95 7.94 -1.89
N VAL A 131 9.94 7.76 -1.06
CA VAL A 131 9.10 6.55 -1.02
C VAL A 131 7.95 6.79 -1.99
N LYS A 132 7.76 5.88 -2.95
CA LYS A 132 6.61 5.92 -3.85
C LYS A 132 6.13 4.51 -4.15
N PHE A 133 4.97 4.19 -3.60
CA PHE A 133 4.24 2.94 -3.86
C PHE A 133 2.80 3.28 -4.25
N GLU A 134 2.33 2.66 -5.32
CA GLU A 134 0.95 2.74 -5.78
C GLU A 134 0.57 1.33 -6.24
N ALA A 135 -0.47 0.77 -5.63
CA ALA A 135 -1.05 -0.49 -6.06
C ALA A 135 -1.62 -0.35 -7.48
N THR A 136 -1.71 -1.46 -8.20
CA THR A 136 -2.10 -1.48 -9.62
C THR A 136 -3.54 -0.98 -9.83
N ASP A 137 -4.42 -1.16 -8.85
CA ASP A 137 -5.80 -0.61 -8.83
C ASP A 137 -5.86 0.90 -8.49
N ARG A 138 -4.73 1.50 -8.11
CA ARG A 138 -4.57 2.90 -7.65
C ARG A 138 -5.36 3.26 -6.39
N LEU A 139 -5.90 2.25 -5.71
CA LEU A 139 -6.71 2.41 -4.51
C LEU A 139 -5.90 2.32 -3.22
N PHE A 140 -4.61 2.00 -3.29
CA PHE A 140 -3.69 1.98 -2.16
C PHE A 140 -2.38 2.66 -2.55
N ARG A 141 -2.00 3.72 -1.82
CA ARG A 141 -0.85 4.57 -2.16
C ARG A 141 -0.06 4.95 -0.91
N ILE A 142 1.27 4.90 -1.02
CA ILE A 142 2.21 5.44 -0.04
C ILE A 142 3.16 6.38 -0.77
N TYR A 143 3.23 7.62 -0.29
CA TYR A 143 4.21 8.60 -0.72
C TYR A 143 4.97 9.12 0.50
N GLY A 144 6.26 9.41 0.35
CA GLY A 144 7.00 10.09 1.38
C GLY A 144 8.30 10.70 0.89
N ASN A 145 8.67 11.82 1.48
CA ASN A 145 9.91 12.53 1.22
C ASN A 145 10.43 13.17 2.53
N ALA A 146 11.44 14.04 2.45
CA ALA A 146 11.99 14.71 3.64
C ALA A 146 11.02 15.66 4.38
N LYS A 147 9.87 15.99 3.79
CA LYS A 147 8.88 16.94 4.32
C LYS A 147 7.64 16.24 4.86
N GLU A 148 7.16 15.22 4.17
CA GLU A 148 5.88 14.58 4.46
C GLU A 148 5.89 13.08 4.20
N PHE A 149 4.98 12.38 4.88
CA PHE A 149 4.64 10.99 4.62
C PHE A 149 3.12 10.89 4.54
N ILE A 150 2.63 10.29 3.47
CA ILE A 150 1.21 10.17 3.15
C ILE A 150 0.90 8.72 2.81
N PHE A 151 -0.12 8.20 3.45
CA PHE A 151 -0.81 6.98 3.06
C PHE A 151 -2.25 7.32 2.68
N GLU A 152 -2.72 6.75 1.59
CA GLU A 152 -4.11 6.85 1.15
C GLU A 152 -4.62 5.48 0.72
N ALA A 153 -5.83 5.14 1.14
CA ALA A 153 -6.57 4.04 0.54
C ALA A 153 -8.04 4.38 0.32
N GLY A 154 -8.61 3.83 -0.74
CA GLY A 154 -9.99 4.06 -1.16
C GLY A 154 -10.64 2.77 -1.68
N GLN A 155 -11.94 2.84 -1.93
CA GLN A 155 -12.66 1.80 -2.66
C GLN A 155 -13.85 2.43 -3.38
N TYR A 156 -14.12 2.00 -4.61
CA TYR A 156 -15.30 2.41 -5.37
C TYR A 156 -16.58 1.71 -4.85
#